data_AF-E3FE71-F1
#
_entry.id   AF-E3FE71-F1
#
_cell.length_a   1.000
_cell.length_b   1.000
_cell.length_c   1.000
_cell.angle_alpha   90.00
_cell.angle_beta   90.00
_cell.angle_gamma   90.00
#
_symmetry.space_group_name_H-M   'P 1'
#
loop_
_entity.id
_entity.type
_entity.pdbx_description
1 polymer ?
#
loop_
_entity_poly.entity_id
_entity_poly.type
_entity_poly.pdbx_seq_one_letter_code
_entity_poly.pdbx_strand_id
1 'polypeptide(L)'
;MNRPLLTLCLLLPLTLFAQPRDFTGAPPPPFARKSWVELLLEHSQELGLTDAQQNSLESIQQALLQKNAPFKKTLEQLRPPTPPADGQPRQGPPDDAMRARFEQVHDTLQQMKNNDDAAYTEAESLLSDDQKQKARTLISQEIELREQHRQSMPPRRRERSAPSGGSL
;
A
#
# COMPACT_ATOMS: atom_id res chain seq x y z
N MET A 1 -26.44 -47.89 -40.94
CA MET A 1 -27.35 -47.38 -39.91
C MET A 1 -26.56 -47.11 -38.63
N ASN A 2 -26.57 -45.85 -38.22
CA ASN A 2 -26.44 -45.30 -36.86
C ASN A 2 -25.14 -45.51 -36.05
N ARG A 3 -24.33 -44.44 -35.97
CA ARG A 3 -23.50 -44.07 -34.79
C ARG A 3 -24.39 -43.23 -33.83
N PRO A 4 -24.18 -43.23 -32.49
CA PRO A 4 -23.24 -42.29 -31.83
C PRO A 4 -22.48 -42.89 -30.62
N LEU A 5 -21.19 -42.56 -30.39
CA LEU A 5 -20.67 -41.50 -29.50
C LEU A 5 -21.06 -41.66 -28.01
N LEU A 6 -20.10 -42.09 -27.18
CA LEU A 6 -20.11 -41.84 -25.73
C LEU A 6 -18.72 -41.36 -25.30
N THR A 7 -18.60 -40.04 -25.31
CA THR A 7 -17.51 -39.22 -24.82
C THR A 7 -17.49 -39.28 -23.29
N LEU A 8 -16.46 -39.86 -22.69
CA LEU A 8 -16.25 -39.85 -21.25
C LEU A 8 -15.61 -38.51 -20.83
N CYS A 9 -16.44 -37.54 -20.45
CA CYS A 9 -16.00 -36.30 -19.82
C CYS A 9 -15.49 -36.60 -18.39
N LEU A 10 -14.17 -36.50 -18.21
CA LEU A 10 -13.53 -36.51 -16.89
C LEU A 10 -13.56 -35.08 -16.34
N LEU A 11 -14.57 -34.78 -15.52
CA LEU A 11 -14.71 -33.52 -14.78
C LEU A 11 -13.71 -33.51 -13.61
N LEU A 12 -12.63 -32.76 -13.75
CA LEU A 12 -11.77 -32.36 -12.63
C LEU A 12 -12.45 -31.22 -11.86
N PRO A 13 -12.70 -31.37 -10.55
CA PRO A 13 -13.19 -30.26 -9.74
C PRO A 13 -12.06 -29.26 -9.51
N LEU A 14 -12.19 -28.08 -10.11
CA LEU A 14 -11.44 -26.89 -9.71
C LEU A 14 -11.85 -26.53 -8.28
N THR A 15 -11.05 -26.91 -7.30
CA THR A 15 -11.13 -26.31 -5.96
C THR A 15 -10.61 -24.89 -6.05
N LEU A 16 -11.53 -23.98 -6.35
CA LEU A 16 -11.35 -22.54 -6.20
C LEU A 16 -11.18 -22.25 -4.70
N PHE A 17 -9.94 -22.17 -4.22
CA PHE A 17 -9.64 -21.54 -2.94
C PHE A 17 -9.91 -20.04 -3.09
N ALA A 18 -11.17 -19.65 -2.94
CA ALA A 18 -11.54 -18.28 -2.67
C ALA A 18 -11.06 -17.96 -1.26
N GLN A 19 -9.85 -17.40 -1.13
CA GLN A 19 -9.42 -16.77 0.12
C GLN A 19 -10.46 -15.68 0.47
N PRO A 20 -11.09 -15.72 1.65
CA PRO A 20 -11.89 -14.61 2.10
C PRO A 20 -10.95 -13.42 2.26
N ARG A 21 -11.03 -12.45 1.34
CA ARG A 21 -10.53 -11.12 1.62
C ARG A 21 -11.40 -10.58 2.74
N ASP A 22 -10.88 -10.53 3.95
CA ASP A 22 -11.43 -9.76 5.06
C ASP A 22 -11.43 -8.28 4.66
N PHE A 23 -12.39 -7.88 3.82
CA PHE A 23 -12.78 -6.49 3.65
C PHE A 23 -13.57 -6.10 4.90
N THR A 24 -12.86 -5.96 6.01
CA THR A 24 -13.33 -5.07 7.06
C THR A 24 -13.42 -3.69 6.41
N GLY A 25 -14.61 -3.09 6.37
CA GLY A 25 -14.89 -1.79 5.73
C GLY A 25 -14.17 -0.59 6.36
N ALA A 26 -13.07 -0.83 7.08
CA ALA A 26 -12.15 0.21 7.49
C ALA A 26 -11.36 0.68 6.25
N PRO A 27 -11.27 2.00 6.00
CA PRO A 27 -10.38 2.49 4.95
C PRO A 27 -8.96 1.95 5.22
N PRO A 28 -8.24 1.51 4.18
CA PRO A 28 -6.88 1.02 4.34
C PRO A 28 -6.06 2.06 5.09
N PRO A 29 -5.17 1.65 5.99
CA PRO A 29 -4.36 2.61 6.71
C PRO A 29 -3.60 3.48 5.69
N PRO A 30 -3.43 4.79 5.96
CA PRO A 30 -2.86 5.73 4.99
C PRO A 30 -1.41 5.40 4.55
N PHE A 31 -0.79 4.41 5.20
CA PHE A 31 0.56 3.90 4.97
C PHE A 31 0.62 2.53 4.27
N ALA A 32 -0.52 1.99 3.82
CA ALA A 32 -0.57 0.78 2.99
C ALA A 32 -0.20 1.07 1.52
N ARG A 33 0.93 1.75 1.29
CA ARG A 33 1.48 1.89 -0.06
C ARG A 33 2.19 0.59 -0.44
N LYS A 34 2.02 0.17 -1.68
CA LYS A 34 2.80 -0.94 -2.24
C LYS A 34 4.27 -0.55 -2.32
N SER A 35 5.14 -1.49 -1.95
CA SER A 35 6.59 -1.38 -2.15
C SER A 35 6.93 -1.41 -3.63
N TRP A 36 8.11 -0.92 -3.99
CA TRP A 36 8.58 -1.02 -5.38
C TRP A 36 8.78 -2.48 -5.81
N VAL A 37 9.26 -3.33 -4.90
CA VAL A 37 9.44 -4.77 -5.18
C VAL A 37 8.10 -5.46 -5.45
N GLU A 38 7.05 -5.10 -4.70
CA GLU A 38 5.69 -5.60 -4.95
C GLU A 38 5.16 -5.14 -6.31
N LEU A 39 5.45 -3.90 -6.71
CA LEU A 39 5.10 -3.40 -8.05
C LEU A 39 5.80 -4.21 -9.16
N LEU A 40 7.09 -4.55 -9.00
CA LEU A 40 7.79 -5.40 -9.98
C LEU A 40 7.19 -6.80 -10.09
N LEU A 41 6.77 -7.38 -8.96
CA LEU A 41 6.10 -8.68 -8.92
C LEU A 41 4.73 -8.65 -9.60
N GLU A 42 3.95 -7.58 -9.40
CA GLU A 42 2.65 -7.40 -10.07
C GLU A 42 2.80 -7.28 -11.60
N HIS A 43 3.91 -6.69 -12.06
CA HIS A 43 4.23 -6.51 -13.49
C HIS A 43 5.23 -7.56 -14.02
N SER A 44 5.33 -8.73 -13.38
CA SER A 44 6.34 -9.74 -13.71
C SER A 44 6.31 -10.19 -15.17
N GLN A 45 5.11 -10.37 -15.73
CA GLN A 45 4.92 -10.77 -17.13
C GLN A 45 5.37 -9.68 -18.12
N GLU A 46 5.06 -8.42 -17.83
CA GLU A 46 5.43 -7.27 -18.68
C GLU A 46 6.95 -7.02 -18.68
N LEU A 47 7.56 -7.22 -17.51
CA LEU A 47 9.00 -7.21 -17.33
C LEU A 47 9.68 -8.43 -17.96
N GLY A 48 8.93 -9.51 -18.23
CA GLY A 48 9.49 -10.76 -18.72
C GLY A 48 10.45 -11.38 -17.70
N LEU A 49 10.07 -11.35 -16.42
CA LEU A 49 10.86 -11.96 -15.35
C LEU A 49 10.90 -13.48 -15.53
N THR A 50 12.07 -14.06 -15.31
CA THR A 50 12.22 -15.52 -15.18
C THR A 50 11.70 -15.99 -13.84
N ASP A 51 11.32 -17.27 -13.73
CA ASP A 51 10.90 -17.87 -12.45
C ASP A 51 11.94 -17.67 -11.34
N ALA A 52 13.23 -17.77 -11.68
CA ALA A 52 14.32 -17.56 -10.74
C ALA A 52 14.38 -16.10 -10.23
N GLN A 53 14.17 -15.13 -11.12
CA GLN A 53 14.08 -13.71 -10.73
C GLN A 53 12.84 -13.46 -9.87
N GLN A 54 11.68 -14.02 -10.25
CA GLN A 54 10.45 -13.87 -9.47
C GLN A 54 10.60 -14.43 -8.06
N ASN A 55 11.12 -15.65 -7.91
CA ASN A 55 11.38 -16.26 -6.59
C ASN A 55 12.33 -15.40 -5.73
N SER A 56 13.34 -14.80 -6.36
CA SER A 56 14.29 -13.93 -5.66
C SER A 56 13.61 -12.62 -5.21
N LEU A 57 12.78 -12.01 -6.06
CA LEU A 57 12.00 -10.82 -5.71
C LEU A 57 10.96 -11.11 -4.62
N GLU A 58 10.32 -12.28 -4.64
CA GLU A 58 9.40 -12.70 -3.58
C GLU A 58 10.12 -12.82 -2.23
N SER A 59 11.34 -13.38 -2.22
CA SER A 59 12.20 -13.43 -1.03
C SER A 59 12.53 -12.02 -0.51
N ILE A 60 12.95 -11.11 -1.40
CA ILE A 60 13.24 -9.70 -1.05
C ILE A 60 11.99 -9.03 -0.47
N GLN A 61 10.82 -9.22 -1.09
CA GLN A 61 9.56 -8.67 -0.59
C GLN A 61 9.20 -9.21 0.79
N GLN A 62 9.37 -10.52 1.01
CA GLN A 62 9.12 -11.13 2.33
C GLN A 62 10.07 -10.57 3.39
N ALA A 63 11.36 -10.42 3.07
CA ALA A 63 12.33 -9.81 3.97
C ALA A 63 11.97 -8.35 4.28
N LEU A 64 11.55 -7.57 3.29
CA LEU A 64 11.08 -6.19 3.47
C LEU A 64 9.85 -6.13 4.38
N LEU A 65 8.87 -7.02 4.18
CA LEU A 65 7.67 -7.10 5.02
C LEU A 65 8.03 -7.42 6.48
N GLN A 66 8.94 -8.37 6.71
CA GLN A 66 9.43 -8.71 8.04
C GLN A 66 10.16 -7.53 8.69
N LYS A 67 11.05 -6.87 7.94
CA LYS A 67 11.79 -5.69 8.41
C LYS A 67 10.86 -4.52 8.75
N ASN A 68 9.77 -4.37 7.99
CA ASN A 68 8.79 -3.30 8.18
C ASN A 68 7.69 -3.61 9.21
N ALA A 69 7.56 -4.85 9.67
CA ALA A 69 6.57 -5.26 10.66
C ALA A 69 6.59 -4.43 11.96
N PRO A 70 7.74 -4.15 12.61
CA PRO A 70 7.76 -3.32 13.82
C PRO A 70 7.30 -1.88 13.55
N PHE A 71 7.67 -1.29 12.41
CA PHE A 71 7.26 0.08 12.07
C PHE A 71 5.74 0.19 11.82
N LYS A 72 5.14 -0.83 11.20
CA LYS A 72 3.67 -0.91 11.06
C LYS A 72 2.97 -0.92 12.42
N LYS A 73 3.49 -1.70 13.39
CA LYS A 73 2.98 -1.69 14.77
C LYS A 73 3.11 -0.31 15.43
N THR A 74 4.23 0.38 15.24
CA THR A 74 4.40 1.76 15.74
C THR A 74 3.36 2.70 15.14
N LEU A 75 3.11 2.64 13.83
CA LEU A 75 2.10 3.48 13.18
C LEU A 75 0.67 3.18 13.67
N GLU A 76 0.36 1.92 13.96
CA GLU A 76 -0.92 1.51 14.56
C GLU A 76 -1.09 2.06 15.98
N GLN A 77 -0.06 1.98 16.81
CA GLN A 77 -0.06 2.55 18.16
C GLN A 77 -0.20 4.07 18.14
N LEU A 78 0.39 4.71 17.13
CA LEU A 78 0.25 6.14 16.93
C LEU A 78 -1.09 6.51 16.33
N ARG A 79 -1.96 5.61 15.87
CA ARG A 79 -3.23 5.95 15.21
C ARG A 79 -4.08 6.88 16.11
N PRO A 80 -4.64 7.98 15.57
CA PRO A 80 -5.46 8.85 16.39
C PRO A 80 -6.75 8.11 16.75
N PRO A 81 -7.30 8.30 17.96
CA PRO A 81 -8.54 7.65 18.36
C PRO A 81 -9.66 8.04 17.39
N THR A 82 -10.46 7.06 16.98
CA THR A 82 -11.65 7.30 16.16
C THR A 82 -12.58 8.27 16.92
N PRO A 83 -13.06 9.36 16.30
CA PRO A 83 -14.01 10.24 16.96
C PRO A 83 -15.30 9.46 17.31
N PRO A 84 -15.95 9.76 18.45
CA PRO A 84 -17.25 9.19 18.78
C PRO A 84 -18.27 9.51 17.68
N ALA A 85 -19.24 8.61 17.47
CA ALA A 85 -20.30 8.80 16.47
C ALA A 85 -21.20 10.02 16.77
N ASP A 86 -21.18 10.51 18.01
CA ASP A 86 -22.14 11.47 18.55
C ASP A 86 -21.83 12.93 18.18
N GLY A 87 -20.83 13.16 17.32
CA GLY A 87 -20.52 14.49 16.76
C GLY A 87 -19.95 15.52 17.74
N GLN A 88 -19.73 15.15 19.01
CA GLN A 88 -19.16 16.09 19.98
C GLN A 88 -17.67 16.36 19.71
N PRO A 89 -17.26 17.64 19.64
CA PRO A 89 -15.86 18.00 19.51
C PRO A 89 -15.11 17.60 20.77
N ARG A 90 -14.23 16.60 20.68
CA ARG A 90 -13.24 16.32 21.73
C ARG A 90 -12.25 17.48 21.78
N GLN A 91 -11.88 17.89 22.99
CA GLN A 91 -10.61 18.60 23.17
C GLN A 91 -9.51 17.69 22.65
N GLY A 92 -8.82 18.14 21.60
CA GLY A 92 -7.69 17.41 21.02
C GLY A 92 -6.55 17.27 22.03
N PRO A 93 -5.56 16.40 21.74
CA PRO A 93 -4.32 16.44 22.49
C PRO A 93 -3.73 17.86 22.48
N PRO A 94 -3.00 18.25 23.54
CA PRO A 94 -2.19 19.47 23.53
C PRO A 94 -1.34 19.58 22.24
N ASP A 95 -1.13 20.81 21.75
CA ASP A 95 -0.46 21.07 20.46
C ASP A 95 0.96 20.45 20.38
N ASP A 96 1.67 20.41 21.50
CA ASP A 96 2.99 19.78 21.66
C ASP A 96 2.92 18.25 21.53
N ALA A 97 1.95 17.61 22.19
CA ALA A 97 1.71 16.17 22.07
C ALA A 97 1.30 15.78 20.64
N MET A 98 0.51 16.64 19.98
CA MET A 98 0.15 16.46 18.58
C MET A 98 1.38 16.56 17.67
N ARG A 99 2.24 17.56 17.88
CA ARG A 99 3.48 17.75 17.11
C ARG A 99 4.43 16.57 17.27
N ALA A 100 4.71 16.14 18.50
CA ALA A 100 5.57 14.98 18.78
C ALA A 100 5.07 13.71 18.09
N ARG A 101 3.74 13.49 18.11
CA ARG A 101 3.12 12.37 17.39
C ARG A 101 3.34 12.47 15.87
N PHE A 102 3.19 13.67 15.28
CA PHE A 102 3.43 13.87 13.85
C PHE A 102 4.88 13.60 13.46
N GLU A 103 5.84 14.08 14.26
CA GLU A 103 7.27 13.82 14.08
C GLU A 103 7.55 12.31 14.12
N GLN A 104 7.03 11.60 15.12
CA GLN A 104 7.23 10.16 15.23
C GLN A 104 6.61 9.38 14.06
N VAL A 105 5.43 9.77 13.59
CA VAL A 105 4.81 9.18 12.38
C VAL A 105 5.70 9.44 11.16
N HIS A 106 6.16 10.66 10.98
CA HIS A 106 7.02 11.04 9.85
C HIS A 106 8.30 10.21 9.84
N ASP A 107 9.01 10.14 10.96
CA ASP A 107 10.25 9.39 11.08
C ASP A 107 10.05 7.89 10.83
N THR A 108 8.97 7.32 11.36
CA THR A 108 8.61 5.92 11.13
C THR A 108 8.37 5.63 9.65
N LEU A 109 7.64 6.52 8.96
CA LEU A 109 7.40 6.39 7.52
C LEU A 109 8.69 6.56 6.71
N GLN A 110 9.57 7.47 7.12
CA GLN A 110 10.86 7.65 6.47
C GLN A 110 11.74 6.40 6.59
N GLN A 111 11.76 5.73 7.75
CA GLN A 111 12.47 4.46 7.91
C GLN A 111 11.91 3.36 6.99
N MET A 112 10.58 3.25 6.89
CA MET A 112 9.95 2.29 5.98
C MET A 112 10.29 2.60 4.51
N LYS A 113 10.33 3.88 4.12
CA LYS A 113 10.75 4.30 2.78
C LYS A 113 12.21 3.92 2.50
N ASN A 114 13.12 4.19 3.45
CA ASN A 114 14.52 3.83 3.29
C ASN A 114 14.70 2.31 3.14
N ASN A 115 13.90 1.51 3.84
CA ASN A 115 13.90 0.05 3.68
C ASN A 115 13.40 -0.38 2.30
N ASP A 116 12.35 0.27 1.78
CA ASP A 116 11.81 0.01 0.45
C ASP A 116 12.82 0.40 -0.65
N ASP A 117 13.49 1.55 -0.54
CA ASP A 117 14.54 1.98 -1.47
C ASP A 117 15.72 0.98 -1.49
N ALA A 118 16.13 0.48 -0.32
CA ALA A 118 17.19 -0.52 -0.21
C ALA A 118 16.78 -1.86 -0.84
N ALA A 119 15.55 -2.32 -0.58
CA ALA A 119 15.01 -3.54 -1.19
C ALA A 119 14.88 -3.40 -2.72
N TYR A 120 14.49 -2.22 -3.21
CA TYR A 120 14.47 -1.94 -4.65
C TYR A 120 15.88 -1.98 -5.27
N THR A 121 16.89 -1.46 -4.58
CA THR A 121 18.28 -1.49 -5.06
C THR A 121 18.77 -2.94 -5.20
N GLU A 122 18.45 -3.79 -4.23
CA GLU A 122 18.74 -5.23 -4.29
C GLU A 122 17.99 -5.89 -5.45
N ALA A 123 16.69 -5.62 -5.58
CA ALA A 123 15.85 -6.13 -6.66
C ALA A 123 16.36 -5.71 -8.06
N GLU A 124 16.73 -4.45 -8.25
CA GLU A 124 17.23 -3.91 -9.52
C GLU A 124 18.52 -4.63 -9.97
N SER A 125 19.34 -5.10 -9.02
CA SER A 125 20.58 -5.86 -9.32
C SER A 125 20.32 -7.22 -9.97
N LEU A 126 19.12 -7.78 -9.79
CA LEU A 126 18.70 -9.06 -10.37
C LEU A 126 18.15 -8.93 -11.80
N LEU A 127 17.89 -7.70 -12.24
CA LEU A 127 17.28 -7.40 -13.53
C LEU A 127 18.32 -7.23 -14.62
N SER A 128 17.98 -7.62 -15.85
CA SER A 128 18.73 -7.21 -17.05
C SER A 128 18.57 -5.71 -17.30
N ASP A 129 19.42 -5.10 -18.13
CA ASP A 129 19.35 -3.66 -18.38
C ASP A 129 18.03 -3.24 -19.06
N ASP A 130 17.50 -4.06 -19.96
CA ASP A 130 16.18 -3.85 -20.56
C ASP A 130 15.06 -3.91 -19.50
N GLN A 131 15.15 -4.86 -18.57
CA GLN A 131 14.20 -4.99 -17.46
C GLN A 131 14.29 -3.79 -16.50
N LYS A 132 15.50 -3.29 -16.19
CA LYS A 132 15.69 -2.09 -15.37
C LYS A 132 15.06 -0.87 -16.02
N GLN A 133 15.21 -0.70 -17.34
CA GLN A 133 14.61 0.43 -18.05
C GLN A 133 13.08 0.41 -17.99
N LYS A 134 12.47 -0.77 -18.16
CA LYS A 134 11.03 -0.96 -17.98
C LYS A 134 10.61 -0.70 -16.53
N ALA A 135 11.31 -1.26 -15.55
CA ALA A 135 11.05 -1.09 -14.13
C ALA A 135 11.04 0.40 -13.71
N ARG A 136 12.04 1.18 -14.15
CA ARG A 136 12.12 2.63 -13.90
C ARG A 136 10.96 3.40 -14.51
N THR A 137 10.51 2.98 -15.70
CA THR A 137 9.35 3.57 -16.35
C THR A 137 8.08 3.30 -15.54
N LEU A 138 7.85 2.06 -15.11
CA LEU A 138 6.71 1.68 -14.25
C LEU A 138 6.71 2.46 -12.94
N ILE A 139 7.86 2.56 -12.27
CA ILE A 139 8.00 3.28 -11.00
C ILE A 139 7.73 4.78 -11.20
N SER A 140 8.22 5.37 -12.29
CA SER A 140 7.98 6.80 -12.58
C SER A 140 6.49 7.07 -12.78
N GLN A 141 5.78 6.19 -13.49
CA GLN A 141 4.33 6.29 -13.69
C GLN A 141 3.58 6.17 -12.35
N GLU A 142 3.93 5.21 -11.52
CA GLU A 142 3.32 5.02 -10.19
C GLU A 142 3.58 6.24 -9.27
N ILE A 143 4.78 6.84 -9.32
CA ILE A 143 5.08 8.08 -8.61
C ILE A 143 4.17 9.23 -9.09
N GLU A 144 4.02 9.39 -10.40
CA GLU A 144 3.17 10.42 -10.97
C GLU A 144 1.69 10.22 -10.59
N LEU A 145 1.19 8.99 -10.66
CA LEU A 145 -0.17 8.64 -10.22
C LEU A 145 -0.41 8.99 -8.75
N ARG A 146 0.57 8.68 -7.89
CA ARG A 146 0.51 9.02 -6.46
C ARG A 146 0.50 10.52 -6.23
N GLU A 147 1.28 11.26 -7.02
CA GLU A 147 1.35 12.71 -6.93
C GLU A 147 0.04 13.36 -7.39
N GLN A 148 -0.53 12.91 -8.51
CA GLN A 148 -1.82 13.36 -9.00
C GLN A 148 -2.94 13.09 -7.97
N HIS A 149 -2.94 11.91 -7.35
CA HIS A 149 -3.89 11.58 -6.28
C HIS A 149 -3.71 12.49 -5.04
N ARG A 150 -2.47 12.88 -4.71
CA ARG A 150 -2.19 13.84 -3.63
C ARG A 150 -2.72 15.23 -3.96
N GLN A 151 -2.61 15.66 -5.21
CA GLN A 151 -3.08 16.96 -5.68
C GLN A 151 -4.60 17.04 -5.82
N SER A 152 -5.26 15.92 -6.14
CA SER A 152 -6.73 15.87 -6.30
C SER A 152 -7.48 15.86 -4.96
N MET A 153 -6.81 15.54 -3.85
CA MET A 153 -7.37 15.66 -2.52
C MET A 153 -7.51 17.15 -2.15
N PRO A 154 -8.73 17.69 -1.99
CA PRO A 154 -8.90 19.08 -1.58
C PRO A 154 -8.26 19.28 -0.20
N PRO A 155 -7.58 20.41 0.06
CA PRO A 155 -7.12 20.72 1.40
C PRO A 155 -8.33 20.64 2.32
N ARG A 156 -8.21 19.92 3.45
CA ARG A 156 -9.27 19.92 4.46
C ARG A 156 -9.55 21.37 4.82
N ARG A 157 -10.65 21.94 4.30
CA ARG A 157 -11.12 23.26 4.69
C ARG A 157 -11.27 23.21 6.21
N ARG A 158 -10.37 23.86 6.93
CA ARG A 158 -10.64 24.27 8.30
C ARG A 158 -11.79 25.27 8.17
N GLU A 159 -13.01 24.79 8.33
CA GLU A 159 -14.15 25.67 8.56
C GLU A 159 -13.83 26.46 9.82
N ARG A 160 -13.27 27.65 9.60
CA ARG A 160 -13.06 28.65 10.62
C ARG A 160 -14.45 29.18 10.92
N SER A 161 -15.14 28.55 11.87
CA SER A 161 -16.37 29.09 12.45
C SER A 161 -16.02 30.45 13.02
N ALA A 162 -16.29 31.52 12.27
CA ALA A 162 -16.22 32.87 12.78
C ALA A 162 -17.29 32.99 13.89
N PRO A 163 -16.97 33.52 15.08
CA PRO A 163 -18.00 33.82 16.05
C PRO A 163 -18.87 34.95 15.48
N SER A 164 -20.13 34.62 15.22
CA SER A 164 -21.20 35.60 15.02
C SER A 164 -21.45 36.31 16.35
N GLY A 165 -20.65 37.31 16.69
CA GLY A 165 -21.06 38.40 17.56
C GLY A 165 -21.39 39.58 16.63
N GLY A 166 -22.64 39.97 16.41
CA GLY A 166 -23.62 40.25 17.44
C GLY A 166 -23.44 41.70 17.87
N SER A 167 -23.73 42.64 16.96
CA SER A 167 -23.85 44.06 17.28
C SER A 167 -25.11 44.26 18.11
N LEU A 168 -24.96 44.76 19.34
CA LEU A 168 -25.93 45.61 20.03
C LEU A 168 -25.16 46.67 20.81
#